data_AF-A0A6V7UPJ1-F1
#
_entry.id   AF-A0A6V7UPJ1-F1
#
_cell.length_a   1.000
_cell.length_b   1.000
_cell.length_c   1.000
_cell.angle_alpha   90.00
_cell.angle_beta   90.00
_cell.angle_gamma   90.00
#
_symmetry.space_group_name_H-M   'P 1'
#
loop_
_entity.id
_entity.type
_entity.pdbx_description
1 polymer ?
#
loop_
_entity_poly.entity_id
_entity_poly.type
_entity_poly.pdbx_seq_one_letter_code
_entity_poly.pdbx_strand_id
1 'polypeptide(L)'
;MKNTNYYETSILEERLENINKKELLKENIENYKNKLLSSYWTEINLIGYKIELLEKQKFEYPKELKNRIIILGNEIRGVIEGDKRKCFNCSATIIKNWYIYLKEHYLCDPCNKYKIYNGRMRPEGSFYQTNMEHYFCPMWEMETNTKMKQRITKDRKCFTCGATRTSIWCRHSIPKQYICNACYQKQLRIKNKTNKNKTEQESKQKQMSRKATIRI
;
A
#
# COMPACT_ATOMS: atom_id res chain seq x y z
N MET A 1 26.16 1.18 62.04
CA MET A 1 25.43 0.92 60.78
C MET A 1 25.18 2.23 60.04
N LYS A 2 26.17 2.77 59.31
CA LYS A 2 26.01 3.90 58.37
C LYS A 2 27.18 3.85 57.38
N ASN A 3 27.02 3.19 56.23
CA ASN A 3 27.91 3.39 55.07
C ASN A 3 27.43 2.76 53.75
N THR A 4 26.23 2.18 53.69
CA THR A 4 25.69 1.60 52.44
C THR A 4 25.12 2.64 51.48
N ASN A 5 24.72 3.82 51.95
CA ASN A 5 24.08 4.84 51.09
C ASN A 5 25.03 5.55 50.11
N TYR A 6 26.34 5.61 50.39
CA TYR A 6 27.28 6.39 49.56
C TYR A 6 27.61 5.70 48.23
N TYR A 7 27.67 4.36 48.22
CA TYR A 7 27.98 3.60 47.02
C TYR A 7 26.81 3.58 46.02
N GLU A 8 25.56 3.53 46.52
CA GLU A 8 24.37 3.54 45.66
C GLU A 8 24.17 4.89 44.96
N THR A 9 24.48 6.01 45.64
CA THR A 9 24.40 7.35 45.04
C THR A 9 25.42 7.53 43.92
N SER A 10 26.66 7.04 44.08
CA SER A 10 27.70 7.16 43.06
C SER A 10 27.35 6.40 41.77
N ILE A 11 26.76 5.20 41.87
CA ILE A 11 26.32 4.41 40.71
C ILE A 11 25.16 5.09 39.96
N LEU A 12 24.25 5.75 40.68
CA LEU A 12 23.13 6.47 40.08
C LEU A 12 23.58 7.74 39.35
N GLU A 13 24.55 8.48 39.92
CA GLU A 13 25.14 9.66 39.30
C GLU A 13 25.86 9.32 37.99
N GLU A 14 26.66 8.25 37.96
CA GLU A 14 27.35 7.79 36.74
C GLU A 14 26.35 7.37 35.65
N ARG A 15 25.25 6.70 36.03
CA ARG A 15 24.19 6.32 35.08
C ARG A 15 23.45 7.54 34.52
N LEU A 16 23.16 8.54 35.34
CA LEU A 16 22.54 9.80 34.92
C LEU A 16 23.44 10.56 33.93
N GLU A 17 24.75 10.63 34.19
CA GLU A 17 25.69 11.30 33.29
C GLU A 17 25.78 10.60 31.92
N ASN A 18 25.76 9.26 31.91
CA ASN A 18 25.75 8.46 30.69
C ASN A 18 24.45 8.62 29.88
N ILE A 19 23.30 8.77 30.54
CA ILE A 19 22.01 9.05 29.87
C ILE A 19 22.06 10.44 29.21
N ASN A 20 22.52 11.46 29.93
CA ASN A 20 22.64 12.82 29.40
C ASN A 20 23.58 12.89 28.19
N LYS A 21 24.74 12.20 28.25
CA LYS A 21 25.65 12.08 27.09
C LYS A 21 24.98 11.44 25.87
N LYS A 22 24.12 10.44 26.09
CA LYS A 22 23.38 9.77 25.01
C LYS A 22 22.31 10.66 24.38
N GLU A 23 21.61 11.46 25.18
CA GLU A 23 20.63 12.43 24.66
C GLU A 23 21.29 13.54 23.85
N LEU A 24 22.39 14.10 24.37
CA LEU A 24 23.19 15.10 23.64
C LEU A 24 23.73 14.54 22.31
N LEU A 25 24.18 13.28 22.29
CA LEU A 25 24.63 12.62 21.07
C LEU A 25 23.49 12.50 20.04
N LYS A 26 22.27 12.15 20.48
CA LYS A 26 21.10 12.07 19.58
C LYS A 26 20.77 13.43 18.97
N GLU A 27 20.78 14.48 19.78
CA GLU A 27 20.52 15.85 19.31
C GLU A 27 21.57 16.31 18.29
N ASN A 28 22.85 16.03 18.55
CA ASN A 28 23.94 16.33 17.62
C ASN A 28 23.82 15.58 16.30
N ILE A 29 23.45 14.29 16.33
CA ILE A 29 23.21 13.48 15.13
C ILE A 29 22.05 14.08 14.32
N GLU A 30 20.96 14.46 14.99
CA GLU A 30 19.79 15.02 14.33
C GLU A 30 20.07 16.39 13.70
N ASN A 31 20.82 17.24 14.41
CA ASN A 31 21.28 18.53 13.89
C ASN A 31 22.20 18.35 12.66
N TYR A 32 23.11 17.37 12.70
CA TYR A 32 23.99 17.07 11.57
C TYR A 32 23.20 16.56 10.35
N LYS A 33 22.21 15.69 10.56
CA LYS A 33 21.29 15.25 9.48
C LYS A 33 20.54 16.42 8.86
N ASN A 34 20.00 17.32 9.68
CA ASN A 34 19.27 18.49 9.18
C ASN A 34 20.17 19.43 8.36
N LYS A 35 21.42 19.63 8.78
CA LYS A 35 22.41 20.39 8.00
C LYS A 35 22.73 19.72 6.67
N LEU A 36 22.92 18.40 6.65
CA LEU A 36 23.15 17.63 5.43
C LEU A 36 21.97 17.72 4.46
N LEU A 37 20.74 17.54 4.96
CA LEU A 37 19.52 17.66 4.16
C LEU A 37 19.35 19.07 3.58
N SER A 38 19.66 20.11 4.36
CA SER A 38 19.66 21.51 3.88
C SER A 38 20.66 21.73 2.75
N SER A 39 21.86 21.18 2.87
CA SER A 39 22.88 21.25 1.81
C SER A 39 22.40 20.60 0.52
N TYR A 40 21.88 19.36 0.60
CA TYR A 40 21.36 18.65 -0.56
C TYR A 40 20.16 19.35 -1.19
N TRP A 41 19.26 19.96 -0.40
CA TRP A 41 18.15 20.75 -0.93
C TRP A 41 18.64 21.94 -1.77
N THR A 42 19.72 22.58 -1.34
CA THR A 42 20.32 23.71 -2.06
C THR A 42 20.91 23.23 -3.39
N GLU A 43 21.61 22.09 -3.39
CA GLU A 43 22.17 21.48 -4.60
C GLU A 43 21.08 21.01 -5.58
N ILE A 44 20.01 20.40 -5.11
CA ILE A 44 18.88 19.96 -5.94
C ILE A 44 18.19 21.16 -6.58
N ASN A 45 17.97 22.23 -5.82
CA ASN A 45 17.40 23.46 -6.35
C ASN A 45 18.31 24.12 -7.38
N LEU A 46 19.63 24.10 -7.17
CA LEU A 46 20.63 24.54 -8.14
C LEU A 46 20.61 23.71 -9.42
N ILE A 47 20.45 22.38 -9.31
CA ILE A 47 20.30 21.49 -10.47
C ILE A 47 19.02 21.81 -11.23
N GLY A 48 17.88 21.97 -10.53
CA GLY A 48 16.60 22.36 -11.13
C GLY A 48 16.69 23.69 -11.88
N TYR A 49 17.28 24.71 -11.26
CA TYR A 49 17.50 26.01 -11.87
C TYR A 49 18.43 25.96 -13.08
N LYS A 50 19.52 25.17 -13.02
CA LYS A 50 20.40 24.96 -14.17
C LYS A 50 19.65 24.30 -15.33
N ILE A 51 18.83 23.28 -15.07
CA ILE A 51 18.01 22.64 -16.12
C ILE A 51 17.08 23.66 -16.78
N GLU A 52 16.42 24.50 -15.98
CA GLU A 52 15.51 25.54 -16.50
C GLU A 52 16.25 26.58 -17.37
N LEU A 53 17.44 27.02 -16.94
CA LEU A 53 18.30 27.91 -17.72
C LEU A 53 18.73 27.28 -19.05
N LEU A 54 19.06 25.99 -19.01
CA LEU A 54 19.52 25.25 -20.18
C LEU A 54 18.39 24.99 -21.19
N GLU A 55 17.16 24.76 -20.72
CA GLU A 55 15.96 24.68 -21.59
C GLU A 55 15.69 26.02 -22.30
N LYS A 56 15.91 27.16 -21.63
CA LYS A 56 15.79 28.50 -22.25
C LYS A 56 16.82 28.73 -23.37
N GLN A 57 17.98 28.07 -23.32
CA GLN A 57 19.03 28.18 -24.33
C GLN A 57 18.87 27.20 -25.52
N LYS A 58 17.80 26.39 -25.56
CA LYS A 58 17.56 25.38 -26.62
C LYS A 58 18.72 24.38 -26.82
N PHE A 59 19.51 24.12 -25.79
CA PHE A 59 20.53 23.07 -25.86
C PHE A 59 19.87 21.70 -25.89
N GLU A 60 20.12 20.93 -26.95
CA GLU A 60 19.59 19.58 -27.09
C GLU A 60 20.46 18.59 -26.29
N TYR A 61 19.95 18.14 -25.15
CA TYR A 61 20.65 17.15 -24.33
C TYR A 61 20.53 15.75 -24.91
N PRO A 62 21.55 14.89 -24.70
CA PRO A 62 21.37 13.46 -24.86
C PRO A 62 20.18 13.00 -24.03
N LYS A 63 19.18 12.39 -24.69
CA LYS A 63 17.93 11.89 -24.10
C LYS A 63 18.16 11.05 -22.85
N GLU A 64 19.30 10.37 -22.79
CA GLU A 64 19.77 9.56 -21.67
C GLU A 64 20.06 10.37 -20.39
N LEU A 65 20.69 11.55 -20.50
CA LEU A 65 20.97 12.40 -19.34
C LEU A 65 19.67 12.94 -18.73
N LYS A 66 18.72 13.35 -19.58
CA LYS A 66 17.39 13.82 -19.14
C LYS A 66 16.66 12.73 -18.35
N ASN A 67 16.66 11.50 -18.85
CA ASN A 67 16.06 10.36 -18.17
C ASN A 67 16.75 10.08 -16.82
N ARG A 68 18.08 10.14 -16.77
CA ARG A 68 18.84 9.86 -15.55
C ARG A 68 18.61 10.90 -14.45
N ILE A 69 18.50 12.17 -14.81
CA ILE A 69 18.13 13.24 -13.86
C ILE A 69 16.72 13.02 -13.31
N ILE A 70 15.75 12.64 -14.16
CA ILE A 70 14.39 12.35 -13.72
C ILE A 70 14.35 11.17 -12.74
N ILE A 71 15.09 10.09 -13.04
CA ILE A 71 15.20 8.92 -12.16
C ILE A 71 15.77 9.32 -10.79
N LEU A 72 16.92 10.01 -10.78
CA LEU A 72 17.54 10.46 -9.53
C LEU A 72 16.65 11.42 -8.74
N GLY A 73 15.97 12.35 -9.42
CA GLY A 73 15.02 13.26 -8.78
C GLY A 73 13.86 12.52 -8.12
N ASN A 74 13.36 11.45 -8.74
CA ASN A 74 12.31 10.61 -8.17
C ASN A 74 12.80 9.77 -6.98
N GLU A 75 14.02 9.23 -7.04
CA GLU A 75 14.63 8.49 -5.93
C GLU A 75 14.84 9.38 -4.71
N ILE A 76 15.47 10.55 -4.91
CA ILE A 76 15.71 11.52 -3.84
C ILE A 76 14.39 12.04 -3.26
N ARG A 77 13.43 12.37 -4.12
CA ARG A 77 12.08 12.75 -3.67
C ARG A 77 11.45 11.61 -2.86
N GLY A 78 11.60 10.35 -3.27
CA GLY A 78 11.13 9.19 -2.53
C GLY A 78 11.73 9.07 -1.13
N VAL A 79 13.01 9.36 -0.98
CA VAL A 79 13.70 9.40 0.33
C VAL A 79 13.17 10.55 1.19
N ILE A 80 13.10 11.77 0.65
CA ILE A 80 12.68 12.97 1.39
C ILE A 80 11.19 12.92 1.78
N GLU A 81 10.33 12.46 0.87
CA GLU A 81 8.89 12.33 1.12
C GLU A 81 8.58 11.10 1.97
N GLY A 82 9.42 10.06 1.94
CA GLY A 82 9.29 8.87 2.78
C GLY A 82 9.25 9.21 4.26
N ASP A 83 10.09 10.14 4.70
CA ASP A 83 10.13 10.60 6.09
C ASP A 83 8.89 11.43 6.49
N LYS A 84 8.19 12.03 5.53
CA LYS A 84 6.98 12.84 5.78
C LYS A 84 5.70 12.02 5.67
N ARG A 85 5.72 10.91 4.95
CA ARG A 85 4.54 10.08 4.73
C ARG A 85 4.39 9.09 5.87
N LYS A 86 3.48 9.42 6.78
CA LYS A 86 2.91 8.47 7.75
C LYS A 86 1.49 8.11 7.32
N CYS A 87 1.16 6.82 7.39
CA CYS A 87 -0.20 6.39 7.14
C CYS A 87 -1.11 7.00 8.20
N PHE A 88 -2.08 7.82 7.77
CA PHE A 88 -3.04 8.48 8.65
C PHE A 88 -3.75 7.49 9.59
N ASN A 89 -4.03 6.28 9.09
CA ASN A 89 -4.78 5.29 9.86
C ASN A 89 -3.95 4.37 10.77
N CYS A 90 -2.70 4.06 10.42
CA CYS A 90 -1.92 3.05 11.17
C CYS A 90 -0.49 3.48 11.47
N SER A 91 -0.17 4.75 11.22
CA SER A 91 1.14 5.38 11.44
C SER A 91 2.34 4.70 10.77
N ALA A 92 2.12 3.70 9.92
CA ALA A 92 3.19 3.04 9.17
C ALA A 92 3.90 4.05 8.28
N THR A 93 5.23 4.04 8.32
CA THR A 93 6.12 4.95 7.57
C THR A 93 6.84 4.26 6.41
N ILE A 94 6.98 2.93 6.46
CA ILE A 94 7.69 2.14 5.44
C ILE A 94 6.69 1.32 4.62
N ILE A 95 6.21 1.89 3.51
CA ILE A 95 5.28 1.21 2.58
C ILE A 95 5.70 1.50 1.13
N LYS A 96 5.63 0.48 0.26
CA LYS A 96 5.94 0.59 -1.18
C LYS A 96 4.99 1.54 -1.92
N ASN A 97 3.69 1.46 -1.61
CA ASN A 97 2.64 2.21 -2.30
C ASN A 97 1.87 3.10 -1.33
N TRP A 98 1.73 4.37 -1.70
CA TRP A 98 1.02 5.40 -0.94
C TRP A 98 -0.18 5.90 -1.72
N TYR A 99 -1.28 6.17 -1.00
CA TYR A 99 -2.51 6.72 -1.56
C TYR A 99 -2.86 8.02 -0.86
N ILE A 100 -3.16 9.07 -1.63
CA ILE A 100 -3.60 10.36 -1.06
C ILE A 100 -4.98 10.16 -0.41
N TYR A 101 -5.10 10.62 0.82
CA TYR A 101 -6.32 10.61 1.61
C TYR A 101 -6.52 11.99 2.23
N LEU A 102 -7.56 12.71 1.81
CA LEU A 102 -7.69 14.14 2.11
C LEU A 102 -6.50 14.96 1.56
N LYS A 103 -6.53 16.29 1.73
CA LYS A 103 -5.63 17.20 1.00
C LYS A 103 -4.14 17.01 1.34
N GLU A 104 -3.82 16.41 2.48
CA GLU A 104 -2.45 16.29 3.00
C GLU A 104 -2.20 15.01 3.81
N HIS A 105 -3.09 14.03 3.75
CA HIS A 105 -2.87 12.76 4.46
C HIS A 105 -2.68 11.64 3.47
N TYR A 106 -2.04 10.58 3.94
CA TYR A 106 -1.73 9.43 3.12
C TYR A 106 -2.25 8.16 3.80
N LEU A 107 -2.71 7.21 3.01
CA LEU A 107 -2.99 5.85 3.45
C LEU A 107 -1.98 4.90 2.85
N CYS A 108 -1.51 3.96 3.66
CA CYS A 108 -0.78 2.81 3.17
C CYS A 108 -1.70 1.92 2.33
N ASP A 109 -1.11 1.11 1.44
CA ASP A 109 -1.85 0.18 0.60
C ASP A 109 -2.87 -0.70 1.36
N PRO A 110 -2.52 -1.35 2.49
CA PRO A 110 -3.49 -2.10 3.28
C PRO A 110 -4.68 -1.27 3.79
N CYS A 111 -4.44 -0.06 4.29
CA CYS A 111 -5.49 0.79 4.86
C CYS A 111 -6.39 1.37 3.75
N ASN A 112 -5.82 1.75 2.61
CA ASN A 112 -6.59 2.22 1.47
C ASN A 112 -7.50 1.10 0.92
N LYS A 113 -6.96 -0.11 0.71
CA LYS A 113 -7.75 -1.27 0.28
C LYS A 113 -8.87 -1.57 1.28
N TYR A 114 -8.57 -1.59 2.57
CA TYR A 114 -9.60 -1.82 3.59
C TYR A 114 -10.73 -0.78 3.52
N LYS A 115 -10.38 0.50 3.37
CA LYS A 115 -11.34 1.59 3.22
C LYS A 115 -12.21 1.42 1.97
N ILE A 116 -11.62 1.07 0.83
CA ILE A 116 -12.36 0.83 -0.42
C ILE A 116 -13.36 -0.33 -0.24
N TYR A 117 -12.96 -1.44 0.37
CA TYR A 117 -13.84 -2.62 0.50
C TYR A 117 -14.92 -2.48 1.57
N ASN A 118 -14.61 -1.79 2.68
CA ASN A 118 -15.50 -1.75 3.85
C ASN A 118 -16.21 -0.41 4.02
N GLY A 119 -15.86 0.61 3.24
CA GLY A 119 -16.40 1.97 3.37
C GLY A 119 -15.98 2.70 4.66
N ARG A 120 -15.08 2.11 5.47
CA ARG A 120 -14.64 2.65 6.75
C ARG A 120 -13.15 2.41 6.99
N MET A 121 -12.57 3.15 7.92
CA MET A 121 -11.17 3.02 8.32
C MET A 121 -10.87 1.65 8.94
N ARG A 122 -9.62 1.18 8.80
CA ARG A 122 -9.18 -0.11 9.36
C ARG A 122 -9.04 0.03 10.87
N PRO A 123 -9.68 -0.84 11.68
CA PRO A 123 -9.61 -0.75 13.13
C PRO A 123 -8.17 -0.94 13.64
N GLU A 124 -7.78 -0.11 14.60
CA GLU A 124 -6.52 -0.22 15.32
C GLU A 124 -6.42 -1.58 16.03
N GLY A 125 -5.22 -2.15 16.11
CA GLY A 125 -5.02 -3.48 16.69
C GLY A 125 -5.41 -4.65 15.78
N SER A 126 -5.97 -4.41 14.58
CA SER A 126 -6.04 -5.43 13.53
C SER A 126 -4.67 -5.65 12.89
N PHE A 127 -3.65 -5.98 13.69
CA PHE A 127 -2.45 -6.62 13.16
C PHE A 127 -2.88 -7.98 12.65
N TYR A 128 -3.36 -8.01 11.41
CA TYR A 128 -3.27 -9.23 10.62
C TYR A 128 -1.80 -9.58 10.67
N GLN A 129 -1.46 -10.64 11.40
CA GLN A 129 -0.30 -11.45 11.09
C GLN A 129 -0.25 -11.51 9.57
N THR A 130 0.88 -11.12 9.01
CA THR A 130 1.16 -10.89 7.59
C THR A 130 0.96 -12.11 6.68
N ASN A 131 0.15 -13.09 7.10
CA ASN A 131 -0.51 -14.07 6.25
C ASN A 131 -1.64 -13.40 5.47
N MET A 132 -1.32 -12.33 4.75
CA MET A 132 -2.20 -11.58 3.85
C MET A 132 -2.43 -12.34 2.52
N GLU A 133 -2.36 -13.67 2.53
CA GLU A 133 -2.75 -14.55 1.43
C GLU A 133 -4.27 -14.75 1.34
N HIS A 134 -5.05 -14.32 2.34
CA HIS A 134 -6.45 -14.76 2.48
C HIS A 134 -7.56 -13.76 2.12
N TYR A 135 -7.25 -12.52 1.70
CA TYR A 135 -8.31 -11.52 1.44
C TYR A 135 -8.21 -10.73 0.13
N PHE A 136 -7.37 -11.19 -0.79
CA PHE A 136 -7.68 -11.14 -2.21
C PHE A 136 -7.45 -12.56 -2.72
N CYS A 137 -8.24 -13.02 -3.69
CA CYS A 137 -7.90 -14.22 -4.42
C CYS A 137 -7.00 -13.75 -5.58
N PRO A 138 -5.65 -13.71 -5.46
CA PRO A 138 -4.84 -13.90 -6.63
C PRO A 138 -5.08 -15.37 -7.02
N MET A 139 -5.99 -15.53 -7.96
CA MET A 139 -5.96 -16.66 -8.88
C MET A 139 -4.53 -16.70 -9.42
N TRP A 140 -3.79 -17.76 -9.10
CA TRP A 140 -2.53 -18.26 -9.71
C TRP A 140 -1.41 -18.32 -8.65
N GLU A 141 -0.84 -19.51 -8.52
CA GLU A 141 0.17 -19.95 -7.54
C GLU A 141 -0.32 -20.25 -6.11
N MET A 142 -1.11 -21.31 -5.99
CA MET A 142 -0.97 -22.20 -4.82
C MET A 142 -1.00 -23.65 -5.28
N GLU A 143 0.19 -24.16 -5.61
CA GLU A 143 0.44 -25.59 -5.68
C GLU A 143 0.57 -26.17 -4.26
N THR A 144 -0.18 -27.26 -4.05
CA THR A 144 0.15 -28.41 -3.18
C THR A 144 0.55 -28.14 -1.71
N ASN A 145 -0.41 -27.72 -0.87
CA ASN A 145 -0.31 -28.04 0.56
C ASN A 145 -1.63 -28.58 1.15
N THR A 146 -1.82 -29.89 0.97
CA THR A 146 -3.02 -30.69 1.22
C THR A 146 -3.35 -30.92 2.71
N LYS A 147 -2.79 -30.15 3.65
CA LYS A 147 -2.92 -30.38 5.09
C LYS A 147 -3.39 -29.17 5.92
N MET A 148 -3.98 -28.16 5.30
CA MET A 148 -4.75 -27.17 6.07
C MET A 148 -6.08 -27.80 6.51
N LYS A 149 -6.11 -28.23 7.77
CA LYS A 149 -7.26 -28.72 8.53
C LYS A 149 -8.54 -28.03 8.08
N GLN A 150 -9.44 -28.81 7.48
CA GLN A 150 -10.84 -28.46 7.32
C GLN A 150 -11.37 -28.08 8.72
N ARG A 151 -11.38 -26.79 9.05
CA ARG A 151 -12.26 -26.29 10.11
C ARG A 151 -13.66 -26.50 9.58
N ILE A 152 -14.19 -27.68 9.83
CA ILE A 152 -15.58 -28.06 9.61
C ILE A 152 -16.39 -27.07 10.43
N THR A 153 -16.78 -25.95 9.84
CA THR A 153 -17.82 -25.09 10.37
C THR A 153 -19.09 -25.90 10.21
N LYS A 154 -19.49 -26.61 11.28
CA LYS A 154 -20.54 -27.64 11.30
C LYS A 154 -21.90 -27.16 10.76
N ASP A 155 -22.08 -25.85 10.59
CA ASP A 155 -23.39 -25.25 10.27
C ASP A 155 -23.47 -24.57 8.89
N ARG A 156 -22.45 -24.69 8.03
CA ARG A 156 -22.50 -24.06 6.68
C ARG A 156 -23.11 -25.00 5.65
N LYS A 157 -24.17 -24.53 4.97
CA LYS A 157 -24.78 -25.16 3.78
C LYS A 157 -24.74 -24.20 2.60
N CYS A 158 -24.46 -24.74 1.41
CA CYS A 158 -24.50 -23.95 0.18
C CYS A 158 -25.93 -23.46 -0.07
N PHE A 159 -26.11 -22.15 -0.18
CA PHE A 159 -27.40 -21.54 -0.45
C PHE A 159 -28.02 -22.01 -1.78
N THR A 160 -27.19 -22.35 -2.77
CA THR A 160 -27.65 -22.74 -4.12
C THR A 160 -27.94 -24.24 -4.25
N CYS A 161 -27.10 -25.12 -3.70
CA CYS A 161 -27.21 -26.56 -3.91
C CYS A 161 -27.36 -27.39 -2.62
N GLY A 162 -27.39 -26.75 -1.45
CA GLY A 162 -27.51 -27.43 -0.15
C GLY A 162 -26.26 -28.16 0.33
N ALA A 163 -25.19 -28.26 -0.47
CA ALA A 163 -23.97 -28.96 -0.10
C ALA A 163 -23.39 -28.45 1.23
N THR A 164 -23.09 -29.37 2.14
CA THR A 164 -22.49 -29.08 3.47
C THR A 164 -20.97 -29.21 3.48
N ARG A 165 -20.39 -29.77 2.42
CA ARG A 165 -18.94 -29.95 2.24
C ARG A 165 -18.46 -29.26 0.97
N THR A 166 -17.37 -28.51 1.08
CA THR A 166 -16.68 -27.89 -0.05
C THR A 166 -15.24 -27.57 0.36
N SER A 167 -14.32 -27.52 -0.60
CA SER A 167 -12.94 -27.13 -0.35
C SER A 167 -12.84 -25.67 0.10
N ILE A 168 -13.67 -24.79 -0.47
CA ILE A 168 -13.67 -23.35 -0.22
C ILE A 168 -15.11 -22.84 -0.16
N TRP A 169 -15.41 -22.07 0.88
CA TRP A 169 -16.67 -21.36 1.03
C TRP A 169 -16.58 -19.94 0.49
N CYS A 170 -17.45 -19.59 -0.45
CA CYS A 170 -17.54 -18.24 -1.04
C CYS A 170 -18.78 -17.50 -0.50
N ARG A 171 -18.76 -16.16 -0.52
CA ARG A 171 -19.94 -15.34 -0.16
C ARG A 171 -20.90 -15.20 -1.35
N HIS A 172 -22.20 -15.28 -1.07
CA HIS A 172 -23.24 -14.97 -2.04
C HIS A 172 -23.47 -13.45 -2.13
N SER A 173 -24.17 -12.99 -3.17
CA SER A 173 -24.62 -11.59 -3.27
C SER A 173 -25.66 -11.22 -2.21
N ILE A 174 -26.42 -12.20 -1.73
CA ILE A 174 -27.37 -12.03 -0.63
C ILE A 174 -26.60 -12.00 0.70
N PRO A 175 -26.81 -10.99 1.57
CA PRO A 175 -26.13 -10.89 2.86
C PRO A 175 -26.26 -12.17 3.69
N LYS A 176 -25.19 -12.52 4.41
CA LYS A 176 -25.11 -13.67 5.33
C LYS A 176 -25.30 -15.06 4.69
N GLN A 177 -25.36 -15.15 3.35
CA GLN A 177 -25.45 -16.43 2.64
C GLN A 177 -24.09 -16.87 2.09
N TYR A 178 -23.82 -18.17 2.13
CA TYR A 178 -22.59 -18.79 1.61
C TYR A 178 -22.91 -19.76 0.48
N ILE A 179 -22.01 -19.87 -0.48
CA ILE A 179 -22.09 -20.86 -1.56
C ILE A 179 -20.81 -21.68 -1.63
N CYS A 180 -20.91 -22.92 -2.10
CA CYS A 180 -19.76 -23.77 -2.33
C CYS A 180 -18.94 -23.26 -3.53
N ASN A 181 -17.66 -23.63 -3.59
CA ASN A 181 -16.76 -23.24 -4.67
C ASN A 181 -17.34 -23.59 -6.06
N ALA A 182 -17.94 -24.78 -6.22
CA ALA A 182 -18.54 -25.20 -7.48
C ALA A 182 -19.67 -24.26 -7.95
N CYS A 183 -20.57 -23.88 -7.05
CA CYS A 183 -21.64 -22.93 -7.36
C CYS A 183 -21.10 -21.52 -7.66
N TYR A 184 -20.06 -21.08 -6.94
CA TYR A 184 -19.41 -19.80 -7.19
C TYR A 184 -18.79 -19.74 -8.59
N GLN A 185 -18.03 -20.77 -8.98
CA GLN A 185 -17.46 -20.87 -10.32
C GLN A 185 -18.53 -20.88 -11.42
N LYS A 186 -19.65 -21.58 -11.18
CA LYS A 186 -20.80 -21.56 -12.10
C LYS A 186 -21.38 -20.14 -12.25
N GLN A 187 -21.55 -19.40 -11.16
CA GLN A 187 -22.03 -18.02 -11.20
C GLN A 187 -21.06 -17.09 -11.94
N LEU A 188 -19.74 -17.24 -11.74
CA LEU A 188 -18.73 -16.45 -12.46
C LEU A 188 -18.77 -16.71 -13.97
N ARG A 189 -18.88 -17.96 -14.40
CA ARG A 189 -19.01 -18.31 -15.83
C ARG A 189 -20.23 -17.65 -16.47
N ILE A 190 -21.37 -17.65 -15.77
CA ILE A 190 -22.59 -16.99 -16.25
C ILE A 190 -22.37 -15.47 -16.38
N LYS A 191 -21.79 -14.82 -15.36
CA LYS A 191 -21.50 -13.37 -15.39
C LYS A 191 -20.57 -12.99 -16.54
N ASN A 192 -19.51 -13.76 -16.75
CA ASN A 192 -18.55 -13.50 -17.82
C ASN A 192 -19.20 -13.67 -19.20
N LYS A 193 -20.06 -14.68 -19.38
CA LYS A 193 -20.83 -14.87 -20.61
C LYS A 193 -21.79 -13.70 -20.87
N THR A 194 -22.48 -13.22 -19.84
CA THR A 194 -23.39 -12.07 -19.98
C THR A 194 -22.65 -10.77 -20.31
N ASN A 195 -21.47 -10.55 -19.72
CA ASN A 195 -20.67 -9.35 -19.99
C ASN A 195 -20.12 -9.35 -21.41
N LYS A 196 -19.61 -10.50 -21.89
CA LYS A 196 -19.14 -10.65 -23.27
C LYS A 196 -20.24 -10.31 -24.29
N ASN A 197 -21.45 -10.84 -24.06
CA ASN A 197 -22.59 -10.56 -24.94
C ASN A 197 -22.99 -9.07 -24.94
N LYS A 198 -22.93 -8.38 -23.79
CA LYS A 198 -23.20 -6.93 -23.71
C LYS A 198 -22.17 -6.12 -24.50
N THR A 199 -20.89 -6.44 -24.36
CA THR A 199 -19.82 -5.76 -25.10
C THR A 199 -19.95 -5.96 -26.62
N GLU A 200 -20.37 -7.15 -27.06
CA GLU A 200 -20.65 -7.43 -28.48
C GLU A 200 -21.88 -6.68 -29.01
N GLN A 201 -22.90 -6.47 -28.18
CA GLN A 201 -24.07 -5.65 -28.56
C GLN A 201 -23.72 -4.16 -28.67
N GLU A 202 -22.97 -3.63 -27.70
CA GLU A 202 -22.52 -2.22 -27.70
C GLU A 202 -21.59 -1.90 -28.87
N SER A 203 -20.72 -2.83 -29.26
CA SER A 203 -19.83 -2.63 -30.42
C SER A 203 -20.60 -2.63 -31.74
N LYS A 204 -21.59 -3.52 -31.91
CA LYS A 204 -22.50 -3.51 -33.08
C LYS A 204 -23.30 -2.21 -33.17
N GLN A 205 -23.81 -1.71 -32.04
CA GLN A 205 -24.57 -0.46 -32.00
C GLN A 205 -23.70 0.76 -32.39
N LYS A 206 -22.46 0.83 -31.89
CA LYS A 206 -21.49 1.88 -32.28
C LYS A 206 -21.08 1.82 -33.76
N GLN A 207 -21.03 0.63 -34.35
CA GLN A 207 -20.71 0.49 -35.77
C GLN A 207 -21.86 0.96 -36.66
N MET A 208 -23.12 0.70 -36.28
CA MET A 208 -24.29 1.19 -37.01
C MET A 208 -24.41 2.71 -36.95
N SER A 209 -24.17 3.34 -35.79
CA SER A 209 -24.24 4.80 -35.66
C SER A 209 -23.19 5.52 -36.52
N ARG A 210 -21.94 5.01 -36.55
CA ARG A 210 -20.88 5.57 -37.42
C ARG A 210 -21.21 5.49 -38.91
N LYS A 211 -21.85 4.41 -39.35
CA LYS A 211 -22.28 4.27 -40.76
C LYS A 211 -23.40 5.24 -41.14
N ALA A 212 -24.26 5.62 -40.20
CA ALA A 212 -25.32 6.60 -40.45
C ALA A 212 -24.77 8.03 -40.64
N THR A 213 -23.71 8.41 -39.93
CA THR A 213 -23.14 9.77 -39.98
C THR A 213 -22.40 10.10 -41.29
N ILE A 214 -21.94 9.10 -42.05
CA ILE A 214 -21.13 9.30 -43.26
C ILE A 214 -21.99 9.51 -44.54
N ARG A 215 -23.33 9.37 -44.45
CA ARG A 215 -24.25 9.46 -45.61
C ARG A 215 -24.93 10.82 -45.78
N ILE A 216 -24.36 11.90 -45.23
CA ILE A 216 -24.79 13.30 -45.43
C ILE A 216 -23.66 14.02 -46.16
#